data_AF-A0A397S957-F1
#
_entry.id   AF-A0A397S957-F1
#
_cell.length_a   1.000
_cell.length_b   1.000
_cell.length_c   1.000
_cell.angle_alpha   90.00
_cell.angle_beta   90.00
_cell.angle_gamma   90.00
#
_symmetry.space_group_name_H-M   'P 1'
#
loop_
_entity.id
_entity.type
_entity.pdbx_description
1 polymer ?
#
loop_
_entity_poly.entity_id
_entity_poly.type
_entity_poly.pdbx_seq_one_letter_code
_entity_poly.pdbx_strand_id
1 'polypeptide(L)' 'MAKAIIPSMMLKVLDRSIQAHGAGGLSEDFPLAAMYAGGRTLRIADGPDEVHIQQIGKLELRRAEGIRTVNEKLKLKSKL' A
#
# COMPACT_ATOMS: atom_id res chain seq x y z
N MET A 1 -3.61 -4.39 4.64
CA MET A 1 -3.63 -3.67 3.35
C MET A 1 -3.23 -2.21 3.52
N ALA A 2 -3.93 -1.42 4.34
CA ALA A 2 -3.66 0.01 4.54
C ALA A 2 -2.16 0.35 4.79
N LYS A 3 -1.53 -0.34 5.76
CA LYS A 3 -0.13 -0.10 6.14
C LYS A 3 0.89 -0.31 5.00
N ALA A 4 0.64 -1.23 4.06
CA ALA A 4 1.54 -1.49 2.93
C ALA A 4 1.41 -0.46 1.79
N ILE A 5 0.25 0.22 1.70
CA ILE A 5 -0.10 1.06 0.54
C ILE A 5 0.07 2.54 0.88
N ILE A 6 -0.36 2.95 2.07
CA ILE A 6 -0.39 4.36 2.47
C ILE A 6 0.99 5.03 2.39
N PRO A 7 2.09 4.45 2.92
CA PRO A 7 3.40 5.09 2.86
C PRO A 7 3.88 5.32 1.43
N SER A 8 3.66 4.36 0.52
CA SER A 8 4.02 4.48 -0.89
C SER A 8 3.23 5.60 -1.59
N MET A 9 1.93 5.71 -1.32
CA MET A 9 1.09 6.79 -1.84
C MET A 9 1.54 8.15 -1.28
N MET A 10 1.80 8.24 0.02
CA MET A 10 2.25 9.46 0.68
C MET A 10 3.57 9.96 0.08
N LEU A 11 4.55 9.08 -0.13
CA LEU A 11 5.83 9.45 -0.74
C LEU A 11 5.65 10.02 -2.15
N LYS A 12 4.72 9.49 -2.96
CA LYS A 12 4.42 10.03 -4.30
C LYS A 12 3.83 11.45 -4.23
N VAL A 13 3.01 11.73 -3.23
CA VAL A 13 2.46 13.08 -3.03
C VAL A 13 3.55 14.03 -2.59
N LEU A 14 4.38 13.62 -1.61
CA LEU A 14 5.50 14.43 -1.11
C LEU A 14 6.52 14.73 -2.21
N ASP A 15 6.87 13.75 -3.04
CA ASP A 15 7.78 13.93 -4.17
C ASP A 15 7.29 15.01 -5.14
N ARG A 16 6.00 14.97 -5.51
CA ARG A 16 5.39 16.01 -6.37
C ARG A 16 5.37 17.38 -5.70
N SER A 17 5.15 17.43 -4.38
CA SER A 17 5.20 18.68 -3.61
C SER A 17 6.63 19.25 -3.57
N ILE A 18 7.64 18.42 -3.33
CA ILE A 18 9.06 18.84 -3.37
C ILE A 18 9.39 19.41 -4.74
N GLN A 19 9.02 18.71 -5.81
CA GLN A 19 9.27 19.14 -7.17
C GLN A 19 8.61 20.49 -7.50
N ALA A 20 7.41 20.75 -6.98
CA ALA A 20 6.70 22.02 -7.17
C ALA A 20 7.38 23.20 -6.44
N HIS A 21 8.07 22.95 -5.33
CA HIS A 21 8.80 23.99 -4.55
C HIS A 21 10.26 24.16 -5.00
N GLY A 22 10.75 23.34 -5.95
CA GLY A 22 12.14 23.38 -6.42
C GLY A 22 13.14 23.15 -5.27
N ALA A 23 14.24 23.92 -5.25
CA ALA A 23 15.26 23.82 -4.20
C ALA A 23 14.69 24.11 -2.79
N GLY A 24 13.65 24.94 -2.68
CA GLY A 24 12.97 25.21 -1.41
C GLY A 24 12.33 23.95 -0.82
N GLY A 25 11.85 23.02 -1.66
CA GLY A 25 11.26 21.76 -1.21
C GLY A 25 12.26 20.78 -0.57
N LEU A 26 13.57 21.01 -0.76
CA LEU A 26 14.65 20.25 -0.12
C LEU A 26 15.27 20.98 1.08
N SER A 27 14.89 22.23 1.31
CA SER A 27 15.37 23.04 2.42
C SER A 27 14.57 22.80 3.70
N GLU A 28 15.01 23.41 4.80
CA GLU A 28 14.27 23.41 6.07
C GLU A 28 13.12 24.44 6.10
N ASP A 29 12.95 25.26 5.04
CA ASP A 29 11.86 26.24 4.96
C ASP A 29 10.49 25.56 4.86
N PHE A 30 10.45 24.33 4.35
CA PHE A 30 9.26 23.49 4.30
C PHE A 30 9.56 22.12 4.93
N PRO A 31 8.60 21.50 5.64
CA PRO A 31 8.82 20.21 6.29
C PRO A 31 8.91 19.02 5.30
N LEU A 32 8.92 19.27 3.98
CA LEU A 32 8.75 18.27 2.95
C LEU A 32 9.89 17.24 2.92
N ALA A 33 11.14 17.67 3.04
CA ALA A 33 12.30 16.79 3.05
C ALA A 33 12.29 15.83 4.26
N ALA A 34 12.03 16.38 5.46
CA ALA A 34 11.92 15.60 6.69
C ALA A 34 10.75 14.60 6.63
N MET A 35 9.58 15.03 6.12
CA MET A 35 8.43 14.16 5.92
C MET A 35 8.71 13.03 4.91
N TYR A 36 9.44 13.30 3.83
CA TYR A 36 9.83 12.29 2.85
C TYR A 36 10.75 11.23 3.46
N ALA A 37 11.75 11.65 4.22
CA ALA A 37 12.63 10.74 4.96
C ALA A 37 11.85 9.90 5.98
N GLY A 38 10.98 10.51 6.78
CA GLY A 38 10.11 9.81 7.73
C GLY A 38 9.17 8.81 7.04
N GLY A 39 8.59 9.19 5.91
CA GLY A 39 7.77 8.31 5.09
C GLY A 39 8.51 7.08 4.57
N ARG A 40 9.79 7.23 4.22
CA ARG A 40 10.63 6.10 3.81
C ARG A 40 10.90 5.14 4.96
N THR A 41 11.09 5.65 6.17
CA THR A 41 11.23 4.86 7.40
C THR A 41 9.97 4.04 7.69
N LEU A 42 8.78 4.62 7.50
CA LEU A 42 7.50 3.92 7.72
C LEU A 42 7.26 2.72 6.79
N ARG A 43 7.97 2.64 5.66
CA ARG A 43 7.97 1.46 4.76
C ARG A 43 8.76 0.27 5.29
N ILE A 44 9.48 0.47 6.39
CA ILE A 44 10.32 -0.54 7.05
C ILE A 44 9.80 -0.80 8.47
N ALA A 45 9.34 0.25 9.16
CA ALA A 45 8.78 0.16 10.50
C ALA A 45 7.58 -0.80 10.58
N ASP A 46 7.49 -1.55 11.68
CA ASP A 46 6.47 -2.58 11.95
C ASP A 46 6.37 -3.71 10.92
N GLY A 47 7.43 -3.89 10.13
CA GLY A 47 7.51 -4.87 9.05
C GLY A 47 7.69 -4.18 7.71
N PRO A 48 8.69 -4.58 6.90
CA PRO A 48 8.80 -4.12 5.52
C PRO A 48 7.52 -4.37 4.74
N ASP A 49 7.25 -3.52 3.74
CA ASP A 49 6.06 -3.64 2.89
C ASP A 49 5.85 -5.07 2.34
N GLU A 50 6.94 -5.77 2.02
CA GLU A 50 6.94 -7.14 1.51
C GLU A 50 6.34 -8.13 2.52
N VAL A 51 6.63 -7.95 3.81
CA VAL A 51 6.07 -8.78 4.88
C VAL A 51 4.56 -8.56 4.96
N HIS A 52 4.11 -7.31 4.90
CA HIS A 52 2.69 -7.00 4.91
C HIS A 52 1.96 -7.51 3.66
N ILE A 53 2.58 -7.41 2.47
CA ILE A 53 2.04 -7.96 1.22
C ILE A 53 1.95 -9.49 1.29
N GLN A 54 2.98 -10.15 1.81
CA GLN A 54 2.98 -11.61 2.00
C GLN A 54 1.85 -12.04 2.94
N GLN A 55 1.66 -11.34 4.06
CA GLN A 55 0.57 -11.63 5.01
C GLN A 55 -0.80 -11.49 4.34
N ILE A 56 -1.01 -10.44 3.55
CA ILE A 56 -2.24 -10.26 2.75
C ILE A 56 -2.41 -11.43 1.77
N GLY A 57 -1.36 -11.82 1.05
CA GLY A 57 -1.41 -12.94 0.12
C GLY A 57 -1.84 -14.25 0.80
N LYS A 58 -1.31 -14.55 1.99
CA LYS A 58 -1.74 -15.72 2.78
C LYS A 58 -3.22 -15.66 3.16
N LEU A 59 -3.72 -14.49 3.55
CA LEU A 59 -5.14 -14.31 3.89
C LEU A 59 -6.04 -14.49 2.66
N GLU A 60 -5.64 -13.96 1.51
CA GLU A 60 -6.40 -14.09 0.26
C GLU A 60 -6.41 -15.55 -0.25
N LEU A 61 -5.29 -16.27 -0.16
CA LEU A 61 -5.24 -17.69 -0.52
C LEU A 61 -6.21 -18.54 0.32
N ARG A 62 -6.33 -18.27 1.63
CA ARG A 62 -7.30 -18.97 2.50
C ARG A 62 -8.75 -18.67 2.12
N ARG A 63 -9.03 -17.49 1.57
CA ARG A 63 -10.38 -17.12 1.08
C ARG A 63 -10.72 -17.75 -0.26
N ALA A 64 -9.70 -18.06 -1.08
CA ALA A 64 -9.89 -18.54 -2.44
C ALA A 64 -10.75 -19.83 -2.52
N GLU A 65 -10.59 -20.76 -1.58
CA GLU A 65 -11.40 -22.00 -1.55
C GLU A 65 -12.90 -21.73 -1.31
N GLY A 66 -13.20 -20.82 -0.38
CA GLY A 66 -14.59 -20.42 -0.11
C GLY A 66 -15.23 -19.73 -1.32
N ILE A 67 -14.49 -18.82 -1.96
CA ILE A 67 -14.94 -18.12 -3.18
C ILE A 67 -15.17 -19.11 -4.32
N ARG A 68 -14.27 -20.09 -4.50
CA ARG A 68 -14.41 -21.13 -5.52
C ARG A 68 -15.68 -21.95 -5.33
N THR A 69 -15.95 -22.37 -4.10
CA THR A 69 -17.16 -23.13 -3.76
C THR A 69 -18.44 -22.34 -4.06
N VAL A 70 -18.47 -21.05 -3.70
CA VAL A 70 -19.61 -20.17 -4.00
C VAL A 70 -19.79 -20.03 -5.52
N ASN A 71 -18.71 -19.83 -6.27
CA ASN A 71 -18.76 -19.71 -7.72
C ASN A 71 -19.26 -21.00 -8.41
N GLU A 72 -18.84 -22.17 -7.93
CA GLU A 72 -19.33 -23.46 -8.44
C GLU A 72 -20.84 -23.62 -8.20
N LYS A 73 -21.33 -23.28 -7.00
CA LYS A 73 -22.76 -23.28 -6.66
C LYS A 73 -23.57 -22.30 -7.52
N LEU A 74 -23.05 -21.10 -7.75
CA LEU A 74 -23.70 -20.10 -8.60
C LEU A 74 -23.80 -20.57 -10.06
N LYS A 75 -22.75 -21.18 -10.61
CA LYS A 75 -22.76 -21.77 -11.96
C LYS A 75 -23.76 -22.92 -12.11
N LEU A 76 -23.98 -23.71 -11.05
CA LEU A 76 -24.99 -24.77 -11.03
C LEU A 76 -26.41 -24.19 -11.02
N LYS A 77 -26.67 -23.16 -10.20
CA LYS A 77 -27.97 -22.47 -10.15
C LYS A 77 -28.33 -21.76 -11.45
N SER A 78 -27.36 -21.18 -12.16
CA SER A 78 -27.63 -20.48 -13.41
C SER A 78 -27.86 -21.40 -14.62
N LYS A 79 -27.65 -22.71 -14.46
CA LYS A 79 -27.87 -23.73 -15.50
C LYS A 79 -29.23 -24.43 -15.38
N LEU A 80 -29.96 -24.18 -14.30
CA LEU A 80 -31.35 -24.59 -14.07
C LEU A 80 -32.30 -23.47 -14.49
#